data_AF-A0A2T7LS73-F1
#
_entry.id   AF-A0A2T7LS73-F1
#
_cell.length_a   1.000
_cell.length_b   1.000
_cell.length_c   1.000
_cell.angle_alpha   90.00
_cell.angle_beta   90.00
_cell.angle_gamma   90.00
#
_symmetry.space_group_name_H-M   'P 1'
#
loop_
_entity.id
_entity.type
_entity.pdbx_description
1 polymer ?
#
loop_
_entity_poly.entity_id
_entity_poly.type
_entity_poly.pdbx_seq_one_letter_code
_entity_poly.pdbx_strand_id
1 'polypeptide(L)'
;MLSAIFRGHELFIALAVILSLAAGAGTYAAVRGKRERPFVWGLWGACTAATLALTMWSTGDGGGSAICTVNRDVFEPFRHTQGQWNFCLLVPFGLLGVLATRRPGLVAGFSLLLPAVIETTQALAPIGRACDTSDFVANGAGGLAGTALGALVIVFLRGTPLPRGTARKGLIATGIATALMGAAVYASADLVVMNHTVAPPATSAQKAAIDQRLRDAFGGAYRVTDYSVTTTGFDDAATVTAYFGNGMAELSWPDQRDFTVQIMSAADEPSGAFSVPGAGAGAGAAAAKRPVGDKEAVLIARAYADRFAPWGTRNAKVEVARPDDGGLPGWVVSWRRYEGEVVLPHRFDVRIDEEGRVSELTERKVADPRLPPVRVTEGEAWKTFAKSFPERADAIEEKPDPTLSAQFRDGEWRVDWLLVATMPTGSLEAAVDATDGSIHDPAEIPLPRNSEVP
;
A
#
# COMPACT_ATOMS: atom_id res chain seq x y z
N MET A 1 11.17 21.57 -4.51
CA MET A 1 10.25 20.95 -3.53
C MET A 1 8.86 21.58 -3.61
N LEU A 2 8.68 22.88 -3.34
CA LEU A 2 7.39 23.57 -3.55
C LEU A 2 6.90 23.51 -5.01
N SER A 3 7.79 23.62 -5.99
CA SER A 3 7.47 23.48 -7.42
C SER A 3 7.01 22.08 -7.85
N ALA A 4 7.31 21.03 -7.08
CA ALA A 4 6.84 19.66 -7.35
C ALA A 4 5.47 19.40 -6.73
N ILE A 5 5.16 20.05 -5.60
CA ILE A 5 3.89 19.92 -4.87
C ILE A 5 2.78 20.77 -5.50
N PHE A 6 3.14 21.92 -6.09
CA PHE A 6 2.16 22.93 -6.52
C PHE A 6 2.03 23.10 -8.03
N ARG A 7 2.78 22.33 -8.83
CA ARG A 7 2.65 22.36 -10.30
C ARG A 7 1.24 21.90 -10.67
N GLY A 8 0.44 22.77 -11.32
CA GLY A 8 -0.94 22.47 -11.70
C GLY A 8 -1.99 22.70 -10.61
N HIS A 9 -1.58 23.24 -9.44
CA HIS A 9 -2.48 23.56 -8.33
C HIS A 9 -2.46 25.05 -7.97
N GLU A 10 -2.12 25.92 -8.92
CA GLU A 10 -1.99 27.36 -8.72
C GLU A 10 -3.34 27.99 -8.33
N LEU A 11 -4.43 27.52 -8.94
CA LEU A 11 -5.80 27.95 -8.62
C LEU A 11 -6.15 27.61 -7.17
N PHE A 12 -5.77 26.42 -6.70
CA PHE A 12 -6.01 25.99 -5.33
C PHE A 12 -5.31 26.92 -4.33
N ILE A 13 -4.02 27.21 -4.55
CA ILE A 13 -3.26 28.11 -3.67
C ILE A 13 -3.91 29.50 -3.65
N ALA A 14 -4.29 30.02 -4.82
CA ALA A 14 -4.95 31.31 -4.92
C ALA A 14 -6.26 31.33 -4.11
N LEU A 15 -7.10 30.30 -4.26
CA LEU A 15 -8.35 30.17 -3.51
C LEU A 15 -8.11 30.04 -2.00
N ALA A 16 -7.16 29.20 -1.58
CA ALA A 16 -6.82 29.03 -0.17
C ALA A 16 -6.35 30.36 0.46
N VAL A 17 -5.52 31.13 -0.26
CA VAL A 17 -5.07 32.47 0.19
C VAL A 17 -6.24 33.43 0.27
N ILE A 18 -7.10 33.50 -0.75
CA ILE A 18 -8.26 34.40 -0.77
C ILE A 18 -9.22 34.07 0.39
N LEU A 19 -9.57 32.80 0.58
CA LEU A 19 -10.44 32.35 1.67
C LEU A 19 -9.84 32.67 3.04
N SER A 20 -8.52 32.48 3.20
CA SER A 20 -7.81 32.81 4.43
C SER A 20 -7.83 34.31 4.74
N LEU A 21 -7.57 35.15 3.74
CA LEU A 21 -7.63 36.61 3.87
C LEU A 21 -9.05 37.08 4.17
N ALA A 22 -10.05 36.54 3.47
CA ALA A 22 -11.46 36.87 3.69
C ALA A 22 -11.93 36.49 5.09
N ALA A 23 -11.61 35.27 5.56
CA ALA A 23 -11.92 34.82 6.91
C ALA A 23 -11.23 35.68 7.97
N GLY A 24 -9.96 36.05 7.75
CA GLY A 24 -9.22 36.92 8.66
C GLY A 24 -9.80 38.33 8.72
N ALA A 25 -10.11 38.93 7.57
CA ALA A 25 -10.73 40.25 7.49
C ALA A 25 -12.14 40.27 8.11
N GLY A 26 -12.95 39.25 7.85
CA GLY A 26 -14.28 39.09 8.44
C GLY A 26 -14.21 38.94 9.96
N THR A 27 -13.30 38.10 10.45
CA THR A 27 -13.09 37.92 11.90
C THR A 27 -12.64 39.21 12.56
N TYR A 28 -11.66 39.91 11.96
CA TYR A 28 -11.22 41.23 12.42
C TYR A 28 -12.37 42.23 12.49
N ALA A 29 -13.15 42.36 11.41
CA ALA A 29 -14.28 43.29 11.32
C ALA A 29 -15.36 42.98 12.38
N ALA A 30 -15.63 41.70 12.65
CA ALA A 30 -16.59 41.28 13.66
C ALA A 30 -16.18 41.64 15.10
N VAL A 31 -14.86 41.73 15.39
CA VAL A 31 -14.35 41.97 16.75
C VAL A 31 -13.73 43.34 16.97
N ARG A 32 -13.50 44.17 15.93
CA ARG A 32 -12.77 45.46 16.00
C ARG A 32 -13.32 46.47 17.01
N GLY A 33 -14.61 46.41 17.32
CA GLY A 33 -15.24 47.28 18.33
C GLY A 33 -15.52 46.62 19.68
N LYS A 34 -15.19 45.33 19.86
CA LYS A 34 -15.59 44.52 21.02
C LYS A 34 -14.42 43.96 21.83
N ARG A 35 -13.21 43.96 21.27
CA ARG A 35 -12.03 43.28 21.84
C ARG A 35 -10.80 44.18 21.74
N GLU A 36 -9.88 44.05 22.72
CA GLU A 36 -8.64 44.84 22.79
C GLU A 36 -7.64 44.55 21.65
N ARG A 37 -7.71 43.37 21.02
CA ARG A 37 -6.70 42.89 20.05
C ARG A 37 -7.35 42.29 18.81
N PRO A 38 -8.14 43.07 18.05
CA PRO A 38 -8.92 42.52 16.94
C PRO A 38 -8.04 41.94 15.82
N PHE A 39 -6.82 42.46 15.65
CA PHE A 39 -5.86 41.93 14.68
C PHE A 39 -5.46 40.48 14.95
N VAL A 40 -5.24 40.10 16.22
CA VAL A 40 -4.87 38.73 16.59
C VAL A 40 -6.02 37.75 16.31
N TRP A 41 -7.25 38.19 16.54
CA TRP A 41 -8.45 37.42 16.14
C TRP A 41 -8.53 37.24 14.63
N GLY A 42 -8.22 38.29 13.85
CA GLY A 42 -8.12 38.19 12.39
C GLY A 42 -7.08 37.16 11.93
N LEU A 43 -5.87 37.20 12.49
CA LEU A 43 -4.83 36.22 12.18
C LEU A 43 -5.22 34.79 12.56
N TRP A 44 -5.87 34.61 13.71
CA TRP A 44 -6.36 33.29 14.13
C TRP A 44 -7.45 32.75 13.18
N GLY A 45 -8.38 33.60 12.75
CA GLY A 45 -9.39 33.26 11.75
C GLY A 45 -8.78 32.89 10.40
N ALA A 46 -7.80 33.67 9.92
CA ALA A 46 -7.07 33.37 8.68
C ALA A 46 -6.32 32.04 8.76
N CYS A 47 -5.62 31.77 9.87
CA CYS A 47 -4.91 30.52 10.10
C CYS A 47 -5.86 29.30 10.13
N THR A 48 -7.02 29.44 10.75
CA THR A 48 -8.05 28.39 10.79
C THR A 48 -8.56 28.07 9.39
N ALA A 49 -8.88 29.10 8.60
CA ALA A 49 -9.33 28.94 7.22
C ALA A 49 -8.25 28.34 6.32
N ALA A 50 -6.99 28.76 6.47
CA ALA A 50 -5.86 28.18 5.75
C ALA A 50 -5.71 26.69 6.06
N THR A 51 -5.81 26.30 7.33
CA THR A 51 -5.74 24.90 7.76
C THR A 51 -6.85 24.08 7.09
N LEU A 52 -8.10 24.53 7.20
CA LEU A 52 -9.23 23.85 6.58
C LEU A 52 -9.12 23.76 5.06
N ALA A 53 -8.69 24.83 4.38
CA ALA A 53 -8.49 24.80 2.94
C ALA A 53 -7.42 23.79 2.51
N LEU A 54 -6.32 23.70 3.27
CA LEU A 54 -5.22 22.79 2.99
C LEU A 54 -5.57 21.32 3.27
N THR A 55 -6.38 21.04 4.29
CA THR A 55 -6.72 19.67 4.66
C THR A 55 -7.96 19.13 3.93
N MET A 56 -8.93 19.99 3.61
CA MET A 56 -10.21 19.59 3.01
C MET A 56 -10.20 19.60 1.48
N TRP A 57 -9.06 19.85 0.85
CA TRP A 57 -8.94 19.85 -0.60
C TRP A 57 -9.10 18.44 -1.18
N SER A 58 -10.01 18.29 -2.15
CA SER A 58 -10.20 17.06 -2.93
C SER A 58 -9.32 17.06 -4.17
N THR A 59 -8.62 15.94 -4.40
CA THR A 59 -7.87 15.70 -5.64
C THR A 59 -8.73 15.05 -6.73
N GLY A 60 -10.01 14.75 -6.47
CA GLY A 60 -10.97 14.26 -7.47
C GLY A 60 -11.06 12.74 -7.60
N ASP A 61 -10.07 11.97 -7.12
CA ASP A 61 -10.03 10.50 -7.21
C ASP A 61 -10.70 9.79 -6.00
N GLY A 62 -11.76 10.37 -5.46
CA GLY A 62 -12.43 9.87 -4.25
C GLY A 62 -13.25 8.60 -4.45
N GLY A 63 -12.60 7.45 -4.57
CA GLY A 63 -13.24 6.15 -4.34
C GLY A 63 -13.85 6.12 -2.93
N GLY A 64 -15.17 5.95 -2.85
CA GLY A 64 -16.00 6.13 -1.65
C GLY A 64 -15.86 5.07 -0.57
N SER A 65 -14.66 4.58 -0.28
CA SER A 65 -14.44 3.68 0.85
C SER A 65 -14.14 4.51 2.10
N ALA A 66 -15.07 4.51 3.06
CA ALA A 66 -14.93 5.13 4.38
C ALA A 66 -13.93 4.34 5.25
N ILE A 67 -12.67 4.33 4.83
CA ILE A 67 -11.58 3.61 5.50
C ILE A 67 -10.78 4.62 6.34
N CYS A 68 -10.57 4.27 7.61
CA CYS A 68 -9.70 4.99 8.53
C CYS A 68 -8.54 4.06 8.94
N THR A 69 -7.31 4.52 8.76
CA THR A 69 -6.13 3.76 9.16
C THR A 69 -5.70 4.15 10.58
N VAL A 70 -5.56 3.15 11.44
CA VAL A 70 -5.08 3.29 12.82
C VAL A 70 -3.61 2.86 12.88
N ASN A 71 -2.71 3.83 13.02
CA ASN A 71 -1.28 3.63 13.16
C ASN A 71 -0.93 3.33 14.62
N ARG A 72 -0.20 2.24 14.86
CA ARG A 72 0.31 1.88 16.19
C ARG A 72 1.58 2.66 16.58
N ASP A 73 2.39 3.12 15.63
CA ASP A 73 3.57 3.95 15.92
C ASP A 73 3.18 5.44 16.02
N VAL A 74 2.78 5.86 17.23
CA VAL A 74 2.41 7.25 17.54
C VAL A 74 3.54 8.28 17.30
N PHE A 75 4.79 7.83 17.11
CA PHE A 75 5.92 8.71 16.84
C PHE A 75 6.29 8.80 15.36
N GLU A 76 5.77 7.89 14.51
CA GLU A 76 5.97 7.91 13.06
C GLU A 76 5.69 9.28 12.42
N PRO A 77 4.61 10.02 12.77
CA PRO A 77 4.30 11.28 12.11
C PRO A 77 5.43 12.31 12.23
N PHE A 78 6.23 12.25 13.29
CA PHE A 78 7.31 13.21 13.53
C PHE A 78 8.60 12.87 12.79
N ARG A 79 8.71 11.66 12.21
CA ARG A 79 9.89 11.19 11.47
C ARG A 79 9.82 11.49 9.97
N HIS A 80 8.63 11.81 9.46
CA HIS A 80 8.40 12.07 8.04
C HIS A 80 8.02 13.53 7.77
N THR A 81 8.37 14.01 6.58
CA THR A 81 8.14 15.40 6.17
C THR A 81 6.66 15.77 6.21
N GLN A 82 5.75 14.87 5.79
CA GLN A 82 4.30 15.13 5.83
C GLN A 82 3.80 15.42 7.24
N GLY A 83 4.08 14.53 8.20
CA GLY A 83 3.63 14.74 9.58
C GLY A 83 4.32 15.92 10.27
N GLN A 84 5.57 16.26 9.91
CA GLN A 84 6.22 17.50 10.37
C GLN A 84 5.52 18.77 9.86
N TRP A 85 5.02 18.77 8.61
CA TRP A 85 4.23 19.88 8.08
C TRP A 85 2.86 19.98 8.75
N ASN A 86 2.19 18.86 8.99
CA ASN A 86 0.93 18.80 9.74
C ASN A 86 1.11 19.35 11.17
N PHE A 87 2.18 18.95 11.85
CA PHE A 87 2.56 19.54 13.14
C PHE A 87 2.75 21.07 13.03
N CYS A 88 3.57 21.53 12.08
CA CYS A 88 3.85 22.96 11.90
C CYS A 88 2.59 23.77 11.54
N LEU A 89 1.64 23.17 10.81
CA LEU A 89 0.42 23.83 10.34
C LEU A 89 -0.46 24.33 11.48
N LEU A 90 -0.60 23.53 12.56
CA LEU A 90 -1.46 23.89 13.69
C LEU A 90 -0.75 24.63 14.84
N VAL A 91 0.59 24.75 14.81
CA VAL A 91 1.32 25.56 15.80
C VAL A 91 0.85 27.03 15.82
N PRO A 92 0.73 27.74 14.68
CA PRO A 92 0.19 29.10 14.66
C PRO A 92 -1.25 29.18 15.16
N PHE A 93 -2.07 28.15 14.88
CA PHE A 93 -3.47 28.09 15.34
C PHE A 93 -3.54 28.10 16.87
N GLY A 94 -2.78 27.24 17.54
CA GLY A 94 -2.73 27.21 19.00
C GLY A 94 -2.17 28.49 19.61
N LEU A 95 -1.07 29.01 19.06
CA LEU A 95 -0.43 30.24 19.54
C LEU A 95 -1.36 31.45 19.44
N LEU A 96 -1.89 31.71 18.24
CA LEU A 96 -2.75 32.86 17.98
C LEU A 96 -4.08 32.73 18.72
N GLY A 97 -4.64 31.52 18.83
CA GLY A 97 -5.85 31.26 19.60
C GLY A 97 -5.69 31.63 21.07
N VAL A 98 -4.54 31.32 21.70
CA VAL A 98 -4.27 31.72 23.08
C VAL A 98 -4.09 33.22 23.20
N LEU A 99 -3.36 33.85 22.28
CA LEU A 99 -3.17 35.30 22.29
C LEU A 99 -4.48 36.08 22.06
N ALA A 100 -5.39 35.52 21.25
CA ALA A 100 -6.71 36.09 20.96
C ALA A 100 -7.69 35.93 22.13
N THR A 101 -7.80 34.72 22.68
CA THR A 101 -8.81 34.35 23.67
C THR A 101 -8.36 34.53 25.12
N ARG A 102 -7.05 34.48 25.37
CA ARG A 102 -6.41 34.37 26.70
C ARG A 102 -6.89 33.15 27.50
N ARG A 103 -7.33 32.09 26.82
CA ARG A 103 -7.93 30.89 27.44
C ARG A 103 -7.25 29.61 26.93
N PRO A 104 -6.07 29.24 27.45
CA PRO A 104 -5.31 28.10 26.93
C PRO A 104 -6.06 26.76 27.02
N GLY A 105 -6.85 26.53 28.08
CA GLY A 105 -7.66 25.32 28.16
C GLY A 105 -8.74 25.21 27.08
N LEU A 106 -9.27 26.34 26.59
CA LEU A 106 -10.24 26.35 25.49
C LEU A 106 -9.54 26.15 24.15
N VAL A 107 -8.36 26.73 23.97
CA VAL A 107 -7.60 26.62 22.71
C VAL A 107 -6.99 25.23 22.56
N ALA A 108 -6.46 24.64 23.63
CA ALA A 108 -6.07 23.22 23.65
C ALA A 108 -7.22 22.32 23.21
N GLY A 109 -8.45 22.69 23.59
CA GLY A 109 -9.65 22.00 23.16
C GLY A 109 -9.90 22.05 21.67
N PHE A 110 -9.86 23.25 21.11
CA PHE A 110 -9.97 23.41 19.66
C PHE A 110 -8.80 22.78 18.89
N SER A 111 -7.60 22.73 19.47
CA SER A 111 -6.43 22.08 18.87
C SER A 111 -6.58 20.56 18.73
N LEU A 112 -7.41 19.91 19.56
CA LEU A 112 -7.73 18.48 19.41
C LEU A 112 -9.02 18.26 18.61
N LEU A 113 -9.99 19.16 18.77
CA LEU A 113 -11.27 19.05 18.06
C LEU A 113 -11.10 19.27 16.55
N LEU A 114 -10.32 20.27 16.13
CA LEU A 114 -10.15 20.62 14.72
C LEU A 114 -9.56 19.46 13.89
N PRO A 115 -8.44 18.81 14.28
CA PRO A 115 -7.93 17.64 13.57
C PRO A 115 -8.94 16.50 13.52
N ALA A 116 -9.60 16.20 14.64
CA ALA A 116 -10.59 15.11 14.64
C ALA A 116 -11.78 15.42 13.71
N VAL A 117 -12.21 16.68 13.57
CA VAL A 117 -13.25 17.07 12.60
C VAL A 117 -12.74 16.85 11.18
N ILE A 118 -11.49 17.24 10.91
CA ILE A 118 -10.85 17.10 9.60
C ILE A 118 -10.79 15.62 9.20
N GLU A 119 -10.21 14.76 10.04
CA GLU A 119 -10.11 13.32 9.78
C GLU A 119 -11.49 12.67 9.60
N THR A 120 -12.44 12.99 10.49
CA THR A 120 -13.81 12.46 10.40
C THR A 120 -14.47 12.88 9.09
N THR A 121 -14.26 14.13 8.67
CA THR A 121 -14.85 14.60 7.41
C THR A 121 -14.15 13.97 6.21
N GLN A 122 -12.84 13.77 6.24
CA GLN A 122 -12.11 13.07 5.18
C GLN A 122 -12.52 11.60 5.07
N ALA A 123 -12.80 10.92 6.19
CA ALA A 123 -13.32 9.56 6.20
C ALA A 123 -14.73 9.45 5.58
N LEU A 124 -15.58 10.45 5.82
CA LEU A 124 -17.00 10.41 5.45
C LEU A 124 -17.33 11.05 4.10
N ALA A 125 -16.49 11.97 3.64
CA ALA A 125 -16.71 12.67 2.38
C ALA A 125 -15.84 12.08 1.26
N PRO A 126 -16.30 12.11 0.00
CA PRO A 126 -15.57 11.57 -1.15
C PRO A 126 -14.44 12.53 -1.59
N ILE A 127 -13.52 12.84 -0.67
CA ILE A 127 -12.43 13.81 -0.87
C ILE A 127 -11.16 13.10 -1.40
N GLY A 128 -11.16 11.76 -1.51
CA GLY A 128 -10.02 10.98 -2.00
C GLY A 128 -8.83 10.93 -1.04
N ARG A 129 -9.06 11.23 0.23
CA ARG A 129 -8.07 11.07 1.30
C ARG A 129 -8.64 10.14 2.35
N ALA A 130 -7.95 9.02 2.58
CA ALA A 130 -8.26 8.15 3.71
C ALA A 130 -7.90 8.87 5.01
N CYS A 131 -8.70 8.63 6.04
CA CYS A 131 -8.43 9.16 7.38
C CYS A 131 -7.23 8.41 7.99
N ASP A 132 -6.31 9.14 8.61
CA ASP A 132 -5.10 8.59 9.21
C ASP A 132 -4.89 9.14 10.63
N THR A 133 -4.89 8.26 11.62
CA THR A 133 -4.57 8.62 13.01
C THR A 133 -3.22 9.33 13.18
N SER A 134 -2.26 9.10 12.28
CA SER A 134 -0.97 9.81 12.21
C SER A 134 -1.15 11.31 11.99
N ASP A 135 -2.07 11.70 11.11
CA ASP A 135 -2.38 13.08 10.81
C ASP A 135 -3.11 13.74 11.98
N PHE A 136 -4.03 13.03 12.65
CA PHE A 136 -4.62 13.48 13.92
C PHE A 136 -3.55 13.76 15.00
N VAL A 137 -2.61 12.82 15.20
CA VAL A 137 -1.55 12.94 16.21
C VAL A 137 -0.63 14.12 15.91
N ALA A 138 -0.15 14.26 14.67
CA ALA A 138 0.75 15.35 14.28
C ALA A 138 0.07 16.72 14.44
N ASN A 139 -1.13 16.88 13.87
CA ASN A 139 -1.90 18.12 13.92
C ASN A 139 -2.25 18.49 15.37
N GLY A 140 -2.75 17.52 16.15
CA GLY A 140 -3.10 17.70 17.55
C GLY A 140 -1.89 18.12 18.40
N ALA A 141 -0.75 17.45 18.23
CA ALA A 141 0.49 17.81 18.90
C ALA A 141 0.96 19.23 18.53
N GLY A 142 0.86 19.61 17.24
CA GLY A 142 1.17 20.95 16.76
C GLY A 142 0.32 22.02 17.42
N GLY A 143 -1.00 21.82 17.45
CA GLY A 143 -1.93 22.74 18.11
C GLY A 143 -1.70 22.87 19.61
N LEU A 144 -1.40 21.76 20.30
CA LEU A 144 -1.06 21.76 21.73
C LEU A 144 0.27 22.47 22.00
N ALA A 145 1.30 22.26 21.16
CA ALA A 145 2.57 22.96 21.25
C ALA A 145 2.39 24.47 21.05
N GLY A 146 1.63 24.88 20.03
CA GLY A 146 1.25 26.27 19.81
C GLY A 146 0.52 26.88 21.01
N THR A 147 -0.42 26.13 21.60
CA THR A 147 -1.16 26.55 22.80
C THR A 147 -0.21 26.77 24.00
N ALA A 148 0.74 25.86 24.21
CA ALA A 148 1.76 25.99 25.26
C ALA A 148 2.63 27.24 25.04
N LEU A 149 3.09 27.47 23.81
CA LEU A 149 3.86 28.67 23.44
C LEU A 149 3.05 29.96 23.72
N GLY A 150 1.78 29.99 23.33
CA GLY A 150 0.92 31.14 23.60
C GLY A 150 0.69 31.39 25.09
N ALA A 151 0.57 30.31 25.88
CA ALA A 151 0.44 30.41 27.33
C ALA A 151 1.73 30.97 27.96
N LEU A 152 2.90 30.50 27.52
CA LEU A 152 4.20 31.02 27.94
C LEU A 152 4.32 32.51 27.63
N VAL A 153 3.97 32.94 26.41
CA VAL A 153 3.98 34.36 26.03
C VAL A 153 3.09 35.19 26.95
N ILE A 154 1.90 34.72 27.31
CA ILE A 154 1.02 35.42 28.26
C ILE A 154 1.66 35.52 29.65
N VAL A 155 2.23 34.42 30.16
CA VAL A 155 2.86 34.38 31.49
C VAL A 155 4.04 35.34 31.55
N PHE A 156 4.94 35.29 30.57
CA PHE A 156 6.10 36.19 30.51
C PHE A 156 5.72 37.66 30.39
N LEU A 157 4.68 37.98 29.60
CA LEU A 157 4.24 39.37 29.41
C LEU A 157 3.44 39.94 30.59
N ARG A 158 2.89 39.10 31.49
CA ARG A 158 1.96 39.56 32.54
C ARG A 158 2.34 39.17 33.97
N GLY A 159 3.33 38.31 34.17
CA GLY A 159 3.81 37.89 35.49
C GLY A 159 2.77 37.18 36.36
N THR A 160 1.58 36.84 35.83
CA THR A 160 0.47 36.28 36.59
C THR A 160 0.12 34.88 36.09
N PRO A 161 0.14 33.86 36.97
CA PRO A 161 -0.20 32.50 36.58
C PRO A 161 -1.69 32.38 36.22
N LEU A 162 -1.99 31.52 35.25
CA LEU A 162 -3.34 31.27 34.80
C LEU A 162 -4.18 30.58 35.90
N PRO A 163 -5.45 30.97 36.09
CA PRO A 163 -6.32 30.35 37.09
C PRO A 163 -6.60 28.87 36.76
N ARG A 164 -6.19 27.97 37.66
CA ARG A 164 -6.27 26.50 37.52
C ARG A 164 -7.68 25.97 37.17
N GLY A 165 -8.73 26.62 37.67
CA GLY A 165 -10.12 26.20 37.45
C GLY A 165 -10.59 26.31 36.00
N THR A 166 -10.07 27.27 35.24
CA THR A 166 -10.41 27.49 33.82
C THR A 166 -9.75 26.45 32.92
N ALA A 167 -8.54 26.01 33.28
CA ALA A 167 -7.83 24.96 32.54
C ALA A 167 -8.54 23.59 32.67
N ARG A 168 -8.98 23.24 33.89
CA ARG A 168 -9.65 21.95 34.16
C ARG A 168 -10.97 21.79 33.39
N LYS A 169 -11.83 22.82 33.37
CA LYS A 169 -13.11 22.77 32.65
C LYS A 169 -12.92 22.66 31.13
N GLY A 170 -11.91 23.34 30.58
CA GLY A 170 -11.56 23.23 29.16
C GLY A 170 -11.10 21.83 28.78
N LEU A 171 -10.21 21.23 29.57
CA LEU A 171 -9.72 19.86 29.35
C LEU A 171 -10.85 18.81 29.37
N ILE A 172 -11.79 18.92 30.31
CA ILE A 172 -12.93 17.97 30.40
C ILE A 172 -13.84 18.09 29.17
N ALA A 173 -14.25 19.31 28.80
CA ALA A 173 -15.13 19.51 27.64
C ALA A 173 -14.48 19.03 26.35
N THR A 174 -13.16 19.21 26.23
CA THR A 174 -12.37 18.70 25.11
C THR A 174 -12.34 17.18 25.07
N GLY A 175 -12.02 16.53 26.19
CA GLY A 175 -11.95 15.08 26.26
C GLY A 175 -13.28 14.43 25.87
N ILE A 176 -14.40 15.03 26.31
CA ILE A 176 -15.75 14.59 25.90
C ILE A 176 -15.94 14.75 24.39
N ALA A 177 -15.62 15.91 23.81
CA ALA A 177 -15.82 16.15 22.38
C ALA A 177 -14.94 15.23 21.51
N THR A 178 -13.67 15.03 21.88
CA THR A 178 -12.77 14.09 21.19
C THR A 178 -13.27 12.65 21.30
N ALA A 179 -13.76 12.23 22.48
CA ALA A 179 -14.31 10.89 22.66
C ALA A 179 -15.58 10.66 21.83
N LEU A 180 -16.48 11.66 21.76
CA LEU A 180 -17.69 11.59 20.94
C LEU A 180 -17.37 11.49 19.45
N MET A 181 -16.37 12.22 18.94
CA MET A 181 -15.98 12.08 17.53
C MET A 181 -15.23 10.77 17.26
N GLY A 182 -14.40 10.30 18.18
CA GLY A 182 -13.80 8.96 18.08
C GLY A 182 -14.86 7.86 18.02
N ALA A 183 -15.93 7.98 18.83
CA ALA A 183 -17.06 7.06 18.79
C ALA A 183 -17.86 7.18 17.47
N ALA A 184 -18.02 8.39 16.93
CA ALA A 184 -18.67 8.58 15.63
C ALA A 184 -17.88 7.91 14.51
N VAL A 185 -16.56 8.14 14.43
CA VAL A 185 -15.67 7.49 13.45
C VAL A 185 -15.72 5.97 13.58
N TYR A 186 -15.60 5.45 14.80
CA TYR A 186 -15.70 4.01 15.07
C TYR A 186 -17.03 3.41 14.59
N ALA A 187 -18.13 4.16 14.68
CA ALA A 187 -19.45 3.71 14.26
C ALA A 187 -19.71 3.86 12.75
N SER A 188 -18.91 4.66 12.04
CA SER A 188 -19.22 5.08 10.66
C SER A 188 -18.11 4.80 9.63
N ALA A 189 -16.97 4.25 10.04
CA ALA A 189 -15.84 3.96 9.17
C ALA A 189 -15.22 2.59 9.49
N ASP A 190 -14.71 1.92 8.47
CA ASP A 190 -13.94 0.70 8.62
C ASP A 190 -12.54 1.05 9.14
N LEU A 191 -12.19 0.49 10.29
CA LEU A 191 -10.90 0.72 10.92
C LEU A 191 -9.90 -0.36 10.50
N VAL A 192 -8.89 0.06 9.73
CA VAL A 192 -7.76 -0.81 9.39
C VAL A 192 -6.61 -0.48 10.31
N VAL A 193 -6.25 -1.41 11.19
CA VAL A 193 -5.14 -1.22 12.13
C VAL A 193 -3.85 -1.63 11.45
N MET A 194 -2.91 -0.70 11.31
CA MET A 194 -1.59 -0.92 10.71
C MET A 194 -0.48 -0.60 11.71
N ASN A 195 0.67 -1.26 11.54
CA ASN A 195 1.86 -0.94 12.34
C ASN A 195 2.49 0.39 11.90
N HIS A 196 2.36 0.73 10.60
CA HIS A 196 2.86 1.96 9.99
C HIS A 196 1.90 2.43 8.88
N THR A 197 1.79 3.74 8.65
CA THR A 197 0.97 4.30 7.56
C THR A 197 1.80 4.77 6.38
N VAL A 198 3.10 4.97 6.59
CA VAL A 198 4.08 5.21 5.54
C VAL A 198 4.94 3.96 5.41
N ALA A 199 5.23 3.56 4.17
CA ALA A 199 6.22 2.52 3.86
C ALA A 199 7.53 2.82 4.62
N PRO A 200 7.94 1.99 5.59
CA PRO A 200 9.16 2.25 6.34
C PRO A 200 10.37 2.13 5.42
N PRO A 201 11.47 2.86 5.68
CA PRO A 201 12.69 2.67 4.93
C PRO A 201 13.20 1.24 5.12
N ALA A 202 13.68 0.61 4.04
CA ALA A 202 14.27 -0.72 4.13
C ALA A 202 15.45 -0.75 5.11
N THR A 203 15.41 -1.69 6.05
CA THR A 203 16.47 -1.93 7.03
C THR A 203 17.74 -2.46 6.36
N SER A 204 18.89 -2.36 7.02
CA SER A 204 20.16 -2.91 6.49
C SER A 204 20.08 -4.42 6.24
N ALA A 205 19.34 -5.15 7.06
CA ALA A 205 19.13 -6.60 6.89
C ALA A 205 18.28 -6.91 5.66
N GLN A 206 17.17 -6.17 5.46
CA GLN A 206 16.33 -6.29 4.27
C GLN A 206 17.09 -5.96 2.99
N LYS A 207 17.84 -4.84 2.99
CA LYS A 207 18.70 -4.44 1.86
C LYS A 207 19.73 -5.52 1.53
N ALA A 208 20.45 -6.02 2.54
CA ALA A 208 21.45 -7.06 2.34
C ALA A 208 20.84 -8.36 1.81
N ALA A 209 19.66 -8.74 2.28
CA ALA A 209 18.96 -9.96 1.85
C ALA A 209 18.55 -9.89 0.38
N ILE A 210 17.86 -8.82 -0.04
CA ILE A 210 17.45 -8.67 -1.45
C ILE A 210 18.63 -8.47 -2.39
N ASP A 211 19.66 -7.72 -1.96
CA ASP A 211 20.91 -7.57 -2.70
C ASP A 211 21.61 -8.91 -2.92
N GLN A 212 21.67 -9.74 -1.87
CA GLN A 212 22.27 -11.06 -1.98
C GLN A 212 21.45 -11.92 -2.93
N ARG A 213 20.12 -11.89 -2.81
CA ARG A 213 19.24 -12.69 -3.67
C ARG A 213 19.36 -12.31 -5.14
N LEU A 214 19.41 -11.01 -5.44
CA LEU A 214 19.61 -10.49 -6.79
C LEU A 214 20.99 -10.87 -7.34
N ARG A 215 22.04 -10.82 -6.52
CA ARG A 215 23.38 -11.28 -6.89
C ARG A 215 23.41 -12.78 -7.19
N ASP A 216 22.74 -13.60 -6.38
CA ASP A 216 22.67 -15.05 -6.58
C ASP A 216 21.93 -15.39 -7.88
N ALA A 217 20.84 -14.66 -8.19
CA ALA A 217 20.01 -14.88 -9.37
C ALA A 217 20.68 -14.43 -10.69
N PHE A 218 21.51 -13.39 -10.67
CA PHE A 218 22.05 -12.77 -11.90
C PHE A 218 23.57 -12.55 -11.89
N GLY A 219 24.30 -13.16 -10.95
CA GLY A 219 25.76 -13.06 -10.86
C GLY A 219 26.28 -11.62 -10.66
N GLY A 220 25.48 -10.73 -10.09
CA GLY A 220 25.84 -9.32 -9.88
C GLY A 220 25.75 -8.43 -11.11
N ALA A 221 25.02 -8.85 -12.16
CA ALA A 221 24.80 -8.02 -13.36
C ALA A 221 24.04 -6.71 -13.09
N TYR A 222 23.26 -6.66 -12.01
CA TYR A 222 22.45 -5.52 -11.64
C TYR A 222 22.95 -4.85 -10.37
N ARG A 223 22.97 -3.52 -10.38
CA ARG A 223 23.30 -2.69 -9.22
C ARG A 223 22.04 -1.97 -8.76
N VAL A 224 21.63 -2.24 -7.53
CA VAL A 224 20.47 -1.61 -6.90
C VAL A 224 20.74 -0.11 -6.69
N THR A 225 19.77 0.70 -7.09
CA THR A 225 19.78 2.16 -6.96
C THR A 225 18.89 2.64 -5.83
N ASP A 226 17.79 1.94 -5.56
CA ASP A 226 16.83 2.33 -4.52
C ASP A 226 16.08 1.14 -3.93
N TYR A 227 15.42 1.35 -2.79
CA TYR A 227 14.65 0.34 -2.06
C TYR A 227 13.34 0.89 -1.52
N SER A 228 12.28 0.09 -1.58
CA SER A 228 11.01 0.36 -0.89
C SER A 228 10.55 -0.87 -0.09
N VAL A 229 9.67 -0.66 0.87
CA VAL A 229 9.05 -1.75 1.66
C VAL A 229 7.55 -1.52 1.71
N THR A 230 6.79 -2.51 1.26
CA THR A 230 5.33 -2.50 1.34
C THR A 230 4.92 -3.48 2.44
N THR A 231 4.20 -3.01 3.47
CA THR A 231 3.72 -3.88 4.54
C THR A 231 2.32 -4.40 4.20
N THR A 232 2.05 -5.68 4.45
CA THR A 232 0.72 -6.26 4.21
C THR A 232 -0.10 -6.22 5.48
N GLY A 233 -0.33 -5.01 6.00
CA GLY A 233 -1.42 -4.60 6.92
C GLY A 233 -1.62 -5.29 8.27
N PHE A 234 -1.30 -6.57 8.44
CA PHE A 234 -1.80 -7.40 9.53
C PHE A 234 -0.69 -8.05 10.37
N ASP A 235 0.51 -8.23 9.81
CA ASP A 235 1.68 -8.86 10.45
C ASP A 235 2.98 -8.12 10.14
N ASP A 236 4.12 -8.53 10.74
CA ASP A 236 5.48 -8.14 10.32
C ASP A 236 5.85 -8.61 8.90
N ALA A 237 4.87 -9.16 8.16
CA ALA A 237 4.96 -9.52 6.77
C ALA A 237 5.08 -8.26 5.89
N ALA A 238 6.08 -8.28 5.02
CA ALA A 238 6.33 -7.19 4.09
C ALA A 238 6.92 -7.72 2.78
N THR A 239 6.79 -6.92 1.74
CA THR A 239 7.54 -7.08 0.49
C THR A 239 8.62 -6.03 0.45
N VAL A 240 9.88 -6.47 0.37
CA VAL A 240 11.02 -5.60 0.13
C VAL A 240 11.21 -5.51 -1.37
N THR A 241 11.20 -4.30 -1.92
CA THR A 241 11.41 -4.05 -3.34
C THR A 241 12.74 -3.33 -3.55
N ALA A 242 13.54 -3.78 -4.51
CA ALA A 242 14.79 -3.17 -4.92
C ALA A 242 14.70 -2.75 -6.38
N TYR A 243 15.01 -1.49 -6.68
CA TYR A 243 14.99 -0.93 -8.03
C TYR A 243 16.40 -0.88 -8.60
N PHE A 244 16.55 -1.23 -9.88
CA PHE A 244 17.83 -1.20 -10.58
C PHE A 244 17.62 -0.98 -12.07
N GLY A 245 18.41 -0.10 -12.70
CA GLY A 245 18.30 0.16 -14.13
C GLY A 245 16.84 0.43 -14.55
N ASN A 246 16.30 -0.45 -15.39
CA ASN A 246 14.93 -0.45 -15.88
C ASN A 246 14.08 -1.61 -15.32
N GLY A 247 14.44 -2.14 -14.15
CA GLY A 247 13.76 -3.27 -13.52
C GLY A 247 13.64 -3.12 -12.01
N MET A 248 12.94 -4.08 -11.42
CA MET A 248 12.75 -4.21 -9.98
C MET A 248 12.78 -5.67 -9.56
N ALA A 249 13.19 -5.89 -8.33
CA ALA A 249 13.11 -7.18 -7.65
C ALA A 249 12.30 -7.03 -6.38
N GLU A 250 11.55 -8.06 -6.03
CA GLU A 250 10.71 -8.14 -4.85
C GLU A 250 11.06 -9.39 -4.05
N LEU A 251 11.10 -9.26 -2.72
CA LEU A 251 11.40 -10.35 -1.81
C LEU A 251 10.41 -10.33 -0.64
N SER A 252 9.77 -11.47 -0.37
CA SER A 252 8.93 -11.62 0.83
C SER A 252 9.77 -11.54 2.10
N TRP A 253 9.21 -10.94 3.14
CA TRP A 253 9.87 -10.72 4.42
C TRP A 253 8.94 -11.07 5.57
N PRO A 254 9.43 -11.69 6.66
CA PRO A 254 10.83 -12.09 6.92
C PRO A 254 11.24 -13.45 6.34
N ASP A 255 10.31 -14.18 5.73
CA ASP A 255 10.51 -15.58 5.36
C ASP A 255 11.41 -15.80 4.13
N GLN A 256 11.56 -14.79 3.27
CA GLN A 256 12.41 -14.78 2.07
C GLN A 256 12.13 -15.93 1.10
N ARG A 257 10.88 -16.43 1.08
CA ARG A 257 10.46 -17.58 0.28
C ARG A 257 10.11 -17.21 -1.15
N ASP A 258 9.47 -16.05 -1.33
CA ASP A 258 9.03 -15.53 -2.62
C ASP A 258 9.99 -14.45 -3.10
N PHE A 259 10.54 -14.66 -4.29
CA PHE A 259 11.43 -13.72 -4.95
C PHE A 259 11.01 -13.55 -6.41
N THR A 260 10.70 -12.32 -6.79
CA THR A 260 10.26 -11.99 -8.15
C THR A 260 11.16 -10.91 -8.71
N VAL A 261 11.48 -10.98 -10.00
CA VAL A 261 12.23 -9.95 -10.69
C VAL A 261 11.54 -9.65 -12.00
N GLN A 262 11.34 -8.36 -12.29
CA GLN A 262 10.77 -7.88 -13.53
C GLN A 262 11.73 -6.86 -14.13
N ILE A 263 12.10 -7.07 -15.39
CA ILE A 263 12.97 -6.18 -16.14
C ILE A 263 12.16 -5.69 -17.33
N MET A 264 11.91 -4.39 -17.39
CA MET A 264 11.13 -3.81 -18.47
C MET A 264 11.95 -3.87 -19.76
N SER A 265 11.37 -4.43 -20.83
CA SER A 265 11.90 -4.27 -22.19
C SER A 265 11.11 -3.15 -22.85
N ALA A 266 11.70 -1.95 -22.94
CA ALA A 266 11.14 -0.88 -23.77
C ALA A 266 11.60 -1.11 -25.22
N ALA A 267 10.69 -0.95 -26.19
CA ALA A 267 10.99 -1.15 -27.61
C ALA A 267 12.11 -0.23 -28.14
N ASP A 268 12.30 0.94 -27.49
CA ASP A 268 13.21 2.00 -27.94
C ASP A 268 14.48 2.15 -27.08
N GLU A 269 14.67 1.34 -26.03
CA GLU A 269 15.89 1.33 -25.22
C GLU A 269 16.61 -0.01 -25.32
N PRO A 270 17.95 -0.05 -25.16
CA PRO A 270 18.67 -1.32 -25.08
C PRO A 270 18.09 -2.15 -23.92
N SER A 271 17.42 -3.26 -24.25
CA SER A 271 16.79 -4.11 -23.24
C SER A 271 17.79 -4.44 -22.13
N GLY A 272 17.45 -4.03 -20.90
CA GLY A 272 18.17 -4.38 -19.68
C GLY A 272 18.03 -5.85 -19.30
N ALA A 273 17.27 -6.65 -20.07
CA ALA A 273 17.05 -8.07 -19.82
C ALA A 273 18.36 -8.86 -19.80
N PHE A 274 18.38 -9.89 -18.97
CA PHE A 274 19.60 -10.59 -18.62
C PHE A 274 20.01 -11.59 -19.72
N SER A 275 21.21 -11.40 -20.27
CA SER A 275 21.79 -12.35 -21.23
C SER A 275 22.34 -13.58 -20.52
N VAL A 276 21.77 -14.75 -20.80
CA VAL A 276 22.19 -16.02 -20.19
C VAL A 276 23.57 -16.43 -20.75
N PRO A 277 24.66 -16.37 -19.95
CA PRO A 277 25.98 -16.63 -20.50
C PRO A 277 26.17 -18.12 -20.76
N GLY A 278 26.54 -18.46 -22.00
CA GLY A 278 26.72 -19.84 -22.46
C GLY A 278 25.55 -20.40 -23.26
N ALA A 279 24.39 -19.73 -23.29
CA ALA A 279 23.23 -20.17 -24.07
C ALA A 279 23.46 -20.22 -25.61
N GLY A 280 24.54 -19.59 -26.11
CA GLY A 280 24.94 -19.63 -27.53
C GLY A 280 26.05 -20.65 -27.88
N ALA A 281 26.60 -21.40 -26.91
CA ALA A 281 27.81 -22.21 -27.13
C ALA A 281 27.59 -23.51 -27.95
N GLY A 282 26.35 -23.85 -28.28
CA GLY A 282 26.01 -25.03 -29.10
C GLY A 282 26.08 -24.81 -30.62
N ALA A 283 26.18 -23.57 -31.12
CA ALA A 283 26.25 -23.28 -32.55
C ALA A 283 26.84 -21.89 -32.85
N GLY A 284 28.17 -21.76 -32.79
CA GLY A 284 28.89 -20.56 -33.25
C GLY A 284 28.70 -19.32 -32.37
N ALA A 285 29.80 -18.65 -32.04
CA ALA A 285 29.84 -17.49 -31.14
C ALA A 285 29.18 -16.22 -31.74
N ALA A 286 27.86 -16.20 -31.83
CA ALA A 286 27.04 -15.00 -31.95
C ALA A 286 26.03 -14.99 -30.77
N ALA A 287 25.52 -13.82 -30.41
CA ALA A 287 24.49 -13.61 -29.38
C ALA A 287 23.46 -14.74 -29.36
N ALA A 288 22.97 -15.12 -28.16
CA ALA A 288 21.94 -16.15 -27.96
C ALA A 288 20.95 -16.09 -29.13
N LYS A 289 20.96 -17.13 -29.97
CA LYS A 289 20.16 -17.15 -31.20
C LYS A 289 18.72 -16.93 -30.78
N ARG A 290 18.07 -15.87 -31.31
CA ARG A 290 16.68 -15.53 -30.99
C ARG A 290 15.83 -16.82 -30.97
N PRO A 291 15.13 -17.11 -29.87
CA PRO A 291 14.27 -18.29 -29.80
C PRO A 291 13.25 -18.25 -30.93
N VAL A 292 13.16 -19.33 -31.71
CA VAL A 292 12.21 -19.48 -32.81
C VAL A 292 10.99 -20.30 -32.37
N GLY A 293 11.07 -20.93 -31.21
CA GLY A 293 9.98 -21.71 -30.63
C GLY A 293 10.25 -22.14 -29.19
N ASP A 294 9.32 -22.94 -28.67
CA ASP A 294 9.27 -23.31 -27.25
C ASP A 294 10.50 -24.13 -26.83
N LYS A 295 11.03 -24.96 -27.74
CA LYS A 295 12.21 -25.80 -27.48
C LYS A 295 13.45 -24.95 -27.22
N GLU A 296 13.68 -23.93 -28.04
CA GLU A 296 14.80 -23.01 -27.89
C GLU A 296 14.66 -22.18 -26.60
N ALA A 297 13.45 -21.70 -26.29
CA ALA A 297 13.18 -20.99 -25.05
C ALA A 297 13.47 -21.86 -23.81
N VAL A 298 13.06 -23.13 -23.81
CA VAL A 298 13.36 -24.08 -22.73
C VAL A 298 14.86 -24.33 -22.58
N LEU A 299 15.62 -24.40 -23.68
CA LEU A 299 17.07 -24.57 -23.62
C LEU A 299 17.76 -23.35 -22.98
N ILE A 300 17.35 -22.14 -23.34
CA ILE A 300 17.86 -20.89 -22.76
C ILE A 300 17.52 -20.83 -21.27
N ALA A 301 16.25 -21.05 -20.92
CA ALA A 301 15.78 -21.01 -19.55
C ALA A 301 16.44 -22.10 -18.69
N ARG A 302 16.68 -23.29 -19.24
CA ARG A 302 17.44 -24.36 -18.56
C ARG A 302 18.90 -24.00 -18.37
N ALA A 303 19.55 -23.39 -19.37
CA ALA A 303 20.93 -22.91 -19.22
C ALA A 303 21.05 -21.84 -18.12
N TYR A 304 20.05 -20.97 -17.97
CA TYR A 304 19.95 -20.06 -16.83
C TYR A 304 19.81 -20.83 -15.52
N ALA A 305 18.83 -21.74 -15.44
CA ALA A 305 18.52 -22.48 -14.23
C ALA A 305 19.70 -23.34 -13.75
N ASP A 306 20.38 -24.07 -14.64
CA ASP A 306 21.52 -24.92 -14.30
C ASP A 306 22.67 -24.11 -13.67
N ARG A 307 22.80 -22.84 -14.05
CA ARG A 307 23.86 -21.95 -13.58
C ARG A 307 23.51 -21.20 -12.30
N PHE A 308 22.30 -20.64 -12.22
CA PHE A 308 21.92 -19.71 -11.15
C PHE A 308 20.91 -20.30 -10.16
N ALA A 309 20.12 -21.28 -10.58
CA ALA A 309 19.05 -21.86 -9.77
C ALA A 309 18.88 -23.38 -9.98
N PRO A 310 19.94 -24.21 -9.79
CA PRO A 310 19.85 -25.66 -10.04
C PRO A 310 18.83 -26.37 -9.13
N TRP A 311 18.48 -25.73 -8.02
CA TRP A 311 17.42 -26.18 -7.12
C TRP A 311 16.03 -26.13 -7.77
N GLY A 312 15.78 -25.17 -8.68
CA GLY A 312 14.48 -24.87 -9.27
C GLY A 312 14.01 -25.91 -10.29
N THR A 313 14.93 -26.68 -10.88
CA THR A 313 14.59 -27.70 -11.90
C THR A 313 14.55 -29.12 -11.34
N ARG A 314 15.06 -29.32 -10.12
CA ARG A 314 15.17 -30.64 -9.49
C ARG A 314 13.79 -31.23 -9.24
N ASN A 315 13.56 -32.46 -9.72
CA ASN A 315 12.31 -33.21 -9.58
C ASN A 315 11.06 -32.45 -10.08
N ALA A 316 11.22 -31.46 -10.96
CA ALA A 316 10.15 -30.64 -11.46
C ALA A 316 9.82 -31.01 -12.92
N LYS A 317 8.52 -31.00 -13.25
CA LYS A 317 8.05 -31.04 -14.64
C LYS A 317 8.19 -29.64 -15.23
N VAL A 318 8.57 -29.58 -16.51
CA VAL A 318 8.71 -28.34 -17.26
C VAL A 318 7.47 -28.09 -18.12
N GLU A 319 6.97 -26.88 -18.08
CA GLU A 319 5.83 -26.40 -18.85
C GLU A 319 6.22 -25.09 -19.55
N VAL A 320 5.68 -24.84 -20.74
CA VAL A 320 5.95 -23.64 -21.51
C VAL A 320 4.63 -23.01 -21.88
N ALA A 321 4.47 -21.73 -21.56
CA ALA A 321 3.33 -20.92 -21.96
C ALA A 321 3.81 -19.74 -22.80
N ARG A 322 2.99 -19.34 -23.76
CA ARG A 322 3.10 -18.06 -24.45
C ARG A 322 1.93 -17.21 -23.97
N PRO A 323 2.17 -16.00 -23.44
CA PRO A 323 1.10 -15.09 -23.11
C PRO A 323 0.28 -14.78 -24.38
N ASP A 324 -1.04 -14.81 -24.29
CA ASP A 324 -1.95 -14.43 -25.37
C ASP A 324 -1.92 -12.91 -25.65
N ASP A 325 -2.63 -12.47 -26.70
CA ASP A 325 -2.72 -11.07 -27.15
C ASP A 325 -3.02 -10.10 -25.98
N GLY A 326 -2.00 -9.33 -25.58
CA GLY A 326 -2.06 -8.36 -24.48
C GLY A 326 -0.96 -8.51 -23.42
N GLY A 327 -0.29 -9.67 -23.34
CA GLY A 327 0.87 -9.88 -22.47
C GLY A 327 2.20 -9.40 -23.07
N LEU A 328 3.24 -9.26 -22.23
CA LEU A 328 4.61 -9.02 -22.73
C LEU A 328 5.05 -10.21 -23.60
N PRO A 329 5.56 -9.96 -24.83
CA PRO A 329 5.93 -11.02 -25.76
C PRO A 329 7.05 -11.91 -25.18
N GLY A 330 7.07 -13.18 -25.63
CA GLY A 330 8.08 -14.17 -25.24
C GLY A 330 7.49 -15.49 -24.73
N TRP A 331 8.30 -16.23 -23.97
CA TRP A 331 7.95 -17.55 -23.43
C TRP A 331 8.11 -17.55 -21.92
N VAL A 332 7.12 -18.05 -21.19
CA VAL A 332 7.25 -18.35 -19.76
C VAL A 332 7.54 -19.84 -19.62
N VAL A 333 8.76 -20.17 -19.18
CA VAL A 333 9.17 -21.54 -18.89
C VAL A 333 9.03 -21.77 -17.39
N SER A 334 8.13 -22.69 -17.02
CA SER A 334 7.73 -22.96 -15.65
C SER A 334 8.20 -24.35 -15.22
N TRP A 335 8.75 -24.45 -14.01
CA TRP A 335 9.07 -25.71 -13.36
C TRP A 335 8.18 -25.90 -12.13
N ARG A 336 7.42 -27.00 -12.12
CA ARG A 336 6.48 -27.36 -11.05
C ARG A 336 6.78 -28.73 -10.50
N ARG A 337 6.66 -28.91 -9.19
CA ARG A 337 6.75 -30.22 -8.54
C ARG A 337 5.37 -30.73 -8.20
N TYR A 338 5.24 -32.05 -8.16
CA TYR A 338 3.96 -32.72 -7.97
C TYR A 338 4.11 -33.89 -6.99
N GLU A 339 3.11 -34.09 -6.14
CA GLU A 339 2.88 -35.32 -5.39
C GLU A 339 1.55 -35.93 -5.83
N GLY A 340 1.61 -36.95 -6.71
CA GLY A 340 0.44 -37.41 -7.44
C GLY A 340 -0.08 -36.31 -8.37
N GLU A 341 -1.33 -35.89 -8.16
CA GLU A 341 -1.99 -34.79 -8.90
C GLU A 341 -1.83 -33.43 -8.17
N VAL A 342 -1.32 -33.42 -6.94
CA VAL A 342 -1.19 -32.18 -6.15
C VAL A 342 0.04 -31.40 -6.61
N VAL A 343 -0.16 -30.14 -7.00
CA VAL A 343 0.90 -29.18 -7.26
C VAL A 343 1.54 -28.78 -5.92
N LEU A 344 2.83 -29.03 -5.76
CA LEU A 344 3.59 -28.65 -4.58
C LEU A 344 3.93 -27.15 -4.60
N PRO A 345 4.21 -26.52 -3.44
CA PRO A 345 4.39 -25.06 -3.37
C PRO A 345 5.66 -24.55 -4.05
N HIS A 346 6.55 -25.45 -4.47
CA HIS A 346 7.74 -25.10 -5.25
C HIS A 346 7.36 -24.45 -6.58
N ARG A 347 7.80 -23.20 -6.79
CA ARG A 347 7.61 -22.46 -8.04
C ARG A 347 8.94 -21.94 -8.57
N PHE A 348 9.17 -22.12 -9.86
CA PHE A 348 10.32 -21.53 -10.54
C PHE A 348 9.92 -21.22 -11.97
N ASP A 349 9.79 -19.94 -12.30
CA ASP A 349 9.38 -19.44 -13.62
C ASP A 349 10.45 -18.51 -14.16
N VAL A 350 10.79 -18.70 -15.43
CA VAL A 350 11.73 -17.85 -16.15
C VAL A 350 11.05 -17.40 -17.44
N ARG A 351 10.86 -16.09 -17.60
CA ARG A 351 10.40 -15.52 -18.87
C ARG A 351 11.60 -15.22 -19.75
N ILE A 352 11.54 -15.74 -20.97
CA ILE A 352 12.49 -15.49 -22.04
C ILE A 352 11.85 -14.55 -23.04
N ASP A 353 12.47 -13.39 -23.30
CA ASP A 353 12.03 -12.45 -24.34
C ASP A 353 12.38 -12.96 -25.75
N GLU A 354 11.92 -12.21 -26.77
CA GLU A 354 12.16 -12.53 -28.18
C GLU A 354 13.65 -12.49 -28.58
N GLU A 355 14.47 -11.81 -27.78
CA GLU A 355 15.92 -11.76 -27.91
C GLU A 355 16.64 -12.95 -27.24
N GLY A 356 15.93 -13.83 -26.54
CA GLY A 356 16.52 -14.95 -25.82
C GLY A 356 17.17 -14.55 -24.49
N ARG A 357 16.68 -13.48 -23.85
CA ARG A 357 17.15 -12.96 -22.56
C ARG A 357 16.11 -13.19 -21.48
N VAL A 358 16.55 -13.26 -20.23
CA VAL A 358 15.64 -13.37 -19.09
C VAL A 358 15.09 -11.98 -18.76
N SER A 359 13.78 -11.80 -18.92
CA SER A 359 13.07 -10.55 -18.64
C SER A 359 12.24 -10.60 -17.35
N GLU A 360 11.85 -11.80 -16.91
CA GLU A 360 11.14 -12.01 -15.65
C GLU A 360 11.60 -13.30 -14.99
N LEU A 361 11.64 -13.29 -13.67
CA LEU A 361 11.98 -14.43 -12.82
C LEU A 361 10.97 -14.48 -11.68
N THR A 362 10.38 -15.63 -11.41
CA THR A 362 9.56 -15.86 -10.22
C THR A 362 10.03 -17.12 -9.51
N GLU A 363 10.35 -17.01 -8.24
CA GLU A 363 10.89 -18.10 -7.43
C GLU A 363 10.11 -18.20 -6.13
N ARG A 364 9.57 -19.40 -5.85
CA ARG A 364 9.08 -19.79 -4.52
C ARG A 364 9.91 -20.95 -4.02
N LYS A 365 10.88 -20.65 -3.16
CA LYS A 365 11.83 -21.64 -2.64
C LYS A 365 11.33 -22.23 -1.33
N VAL A 366 10.50 -23.26 -1.45
CA VAL A 366 9.92 -23.99 -0.32
C VAL A 366 10.27 -25.48 -0.44
N ALA A 367 10.59 -26.11 0.68
CA ALA A 367 10.82 -27.55 0.73
C ALA A 367 9.49 -28.30 0.57
N ASP A 368 9.51 -29.45 -0.09
CA ASP A 368 8.32 -30.26 -0.33
C ASP A 368 7.68 -30.64 1.03
N PRO A 369 6.47 -30.12 1.34
CA PRO A 369 5.83 -30.34 2.63
C PRO A 369 5.23 -31.74 2.72
N ARG A 370 4.89 -32.17 3.94
CA ARG A 370 4.01 -33.33 4.11
C ARG A 370 2.58 -32.85 4.01
N LEU A 371 1.82 -33.45 3.10
CA LEU A 371 0.46 -33.05 2.82
C LEU A 371 -0.56 -34.00 3.48
N PRO A 372 -1.71 -33.49 3.94
CA PRO A 372 -2.82 -34.33 4.37
C PRO A 372 -3.38 -35.13 3.17
N PRO A 373 -4.02 -36.29 3.42
CA PRO A 373 -4.62 -37.08 2.36
C PRO A 373 -5.86 -36.38 1.79
N VAL A 374 -5.98 -36.37 0.47
CA VAL A 374 -7.16 -35.89 -0.26
C VAL A 374 -8.34 -36.83 0.00
N ARG A 375 -9.46 -36.26 0.46
CA ARG A 375 -10.71 -36.97 0.78
C ARG A 375 -11.91 -36.43 0.01
N VAL A 376 -11.86 -35.17 -0.37
CA VAL A 376 -12.91 -34.47 -1.12
C VAL A 376 -12.60 -34.58 -2.59
N THR A 377 -13.56 -35.11 -3.34
CA THR A 377 -13.49 -35.22 -4.79
C THR A 377 -13.73 -33.86 -5.44
N GLU A 378 -13.25 -33.70 -6.68
CA GLU A 378 -13.51 -32.51 -7.49
C GLU A 378 -15.01 -32.16 -7.57
N GLY A 379 -15.86 -33.17 -7.79
CA GLY A 379 -17.31 -32.98 -7.86
C GLY A 379 -17.95 -32.55 -6.53
N GLU A 380 -17.37 -32.90 -5.39
CA GLU A 380 -17.78 -32.39 -4.09
C GLU A 380 -17.29 -30.97 -3.86
N ALA A 381 -16.07 -30.66 -4.27
CA ALA A 381 -15.52 -29.30 -4.22
C ALA A 381 -16.38 -28.32 -5.03
N TRP A 382 -16.76 -28.67 -6.27
CA TRP A 382 -17.68 -27.86 -7.08
C TRP A 382 -19.06 -27.69 -6.45
N LYS A 383 -19.58 -28.69 -5.73
CA LYS A 383 -20.84 -28.57 -4.98
C LYS A 383 -20.71 -27.58 -3.82
N THR A 384 -19.58 -27.61 -3.10
CA THR A 384 -19.30 -26.63 -2.04
C THR A 384 -19.16 -25.24 -2.63
N PHE A 385 -18.40 -25.09 -3.72
CA PHE A 385 -18.22 -23.82 -4.44
C PHE A 385 -19.56 -23.20 -4.83
N ALA A 386 -20.44 -23.97 -5.49
CA ALA A 386 -21.75 -23.47 -5.94
C ALA A 386 -22.66 -23.03 -4.77
N LYS A 387 -22.57 -23.68 -3.60
CA LYS A 387 -23.34 -23.28 -2.41
C LYS A 387 -22.93 -21.92 -1.85
N SER A 388 -21.68 -21.52 -2.07
CA SER A 388 -21.16 -20.22 -1.63
C SER A 388 -21.58 -19.07 -2.55
N PHE A 389 -22.01 -19.38 -3.77
CA PHE A 389 -22.48 -18.40 -4.76
C PHE A 389 -23.90 -18.74 -5.27
N PRO A 390 -24.92 -18.86 -4.40
CA PRO A 390 -26.24 -19.36 -4.78
C PRO A 390 -26.95 -18.45 -5.80
N GLU A 391 -26.71 -17.15 -5.75
CA GLU A 391 -27.32 -16.15 -6.63
C GLU A 391 -26.64 -16.06 -8.01
N ARG A 392 -25.45 -16.68 -8.16
CA ARG A 392 -24.64 -16.63 -9.37
C ARG A 392 -24.56 -17.97 -10.11
N ALA A 393 -25.10 -19.03 -9.53
CA ALA A 393 -24.99 -20.39 -10.07
C ALA A 393 -25.49 -20.50 -11.53
N ASP A 394 -26.55 -19.76 -11.87
CA ASP A 394 -27.15 -19.75 -13.22
C ASP A 394 -26.40 -18.83 -14.21
N ALA A 395 -25.48 -17.99 -13.72
CA ALA A 395 -24.70 -17.04 -14.53
C ALA A 395 -23.31 -17.58 -14.93
N ILE A 396 -22.95 -18.78 -14.47
CA ILE A 396 -21.68 -19.43 -14.80
C ILE A 396 -21.73 -19.95 -16.23
N GLU A 397 -20.87 -19.43 -17.10
CA GLU A 397 -20.74 -19.86 -18.50
C GLU A 397 -19.69 -20.95 -18.66
N GLU A 398 -18.58 -20.85 -17.94
CA GLU A 398 -17.45 -21.76 -18.07
C GLU A 398 -16.89 -22.17 -16.70
N LYS A 399 -16.46 -23.42 -16.62
CA LYS A 399 -15.77 -24.01 -15.46
C LYS A 399 -14.48 -24.66 -15.95
N PRO A 400 -13.37 -23.91 -15.99
CA PRO A 400 -12.06 -24.48 -16.26
C PRO A 400 -11.72 -25.62 -15.29
N ASP A 401 -10.84 -26.53 -15.72
CA ASP A 401 -10.38 -27.64 -14.88
C ASP A 401 -9.74 -27.09 -13.58
N PRO A 402 -10.21 -27.53 -12.39
CA PRO A 402 -9.69 -27.02 -11.14
C PRO A 402 -8.29 -27.55 -10.88
N THR A 403 -7.46 -26.74 -10.21
CA THR A 403 -6.10 -27.14 -9.87
C THR A 403 -6.04 -27.61 -8.43
N LEU A 404 -5.56 -28.85 -8.22
CA LEU A 404 -5.28 -29.36 -6.88
C LEU A 404 -3.89 -28.88 -6.42
N SER A 405 -3.83 -28.07 -5.37
CA SER A 405 -2.62 -27.32 -5.01
C SER A 405 -2.36 -27.32 -3.51
N ALA A 406 -1.08 -27.38 -3.14
CA ALA A 406 -0.65 -27.22 -1.77
C ALA A 406 -0.68 -25.73 -1.36
N GLN A 407 -1.47 -25.41 -0.35
CA GLN A 407 -1.65 -24.05 0.18
C GLN A 407 -1.18 -23.97 1.63
N PHE A 408 -0.59 -22.83 2.02
CA PHE A 408 -0.20 -22.60 3.41
C PHE A 408 -1.26 -21.73 4.10
N ARG A 409 -1.95 -22.30 5.08
CA ARG A 409 -3.03 -21.64 5.82
C ARG A 409 -2.91 -21.97 7.30
N ASP A 410 -3.13 -20.99 8.17
CA ASP A 410 -3.12 -21.14 9.63
C ASP A 410 -1.86 -21.83 10.19
N GLY A 411 -0.71 -21.61 9.55
CA GLY A 411 0.57 -22.19 9.97
C GLY A 411 0.82 -23.62 9.47
N GLU A 412 -0.09 -24.21 8.70
CA GLU A 412 0.00 -25.58 8.19
C GLU A 412 -0.14 -25.65 6.67
N TRP A 413 0.43 -26.70 6.06
CA TRP A 413 0.23 -27.01 4.66
C TRP A 413 -1.04 -27.85 4.48
N ARG A 414 -1.95 -27.37 3.63
CA ARG A 414 -3.19 -28.02 3.24
C ARG A 414 -3.19 -28.30 1.74
N VAL A 415 -4.11 -29.15 1.30
CA VAL A 415 -4.34 -29.43 -0.11
C VAL A 415 -5.69 -28.84 -0.45
N ASP A 416 -5.72 -27.92 -1.39
CA ASP A 416 -6.94 -27.23 -1.79
C ASP A 416 -7.24 -27.47 -3.26
N TRP A 417 -8.52 -27.62 -3.58
CA TRP A 417 -9.03 -27.41 -4.92
C TRP A 417 -9.13 -25.91 -5.18
N LEU A 418 -8.35 -25.40 -6.12
CA LEU A 418 -8.46 -24.04 -6.61
C LEU A 418 -9.46 -24.02 -7.76
N LEU A 419 -10.62 -23.41 -7.52
CA LEU A 419 -11.73 -23.38 -8.47
C LEU A 419 -11.95 -21.96 -8.97
N VAL A 420 -12.12 -21.85 -10.29
CA VAL A 420 -12.47 -20.61 -10.99
C VAL A 420 -13.68 -20.87 -11.85
N ALA A 421 -14.68 -19.99 -11.81
CA ALA A 421 -15.84 -20.04 -12.70
C ALA A 421 -16.01 -18.69 -13.40
N THR A 422 -16.20 -18.71 -14.72
CA THR A 422 -16.32 -17.49 -15.53
C THR A 422 -17.79 -17.14 -15.73
N MET A 423 -18.10 -15.84 -15.68
CA MET A 423 -19.42 -15.25 -15.90
C MET A 423 -19.31 -14.05 -16.85
N PRO A 424 -20.42 -13.57 -17.45
CA PRO A 424 -20.40 -12.40 -18.34
C PRO A 424 -19.88 -11.12 -17.69
N THR A 425 -19.99 -11.02 -16.36
CA THR A 425 -19.65 -9.82 -15.59
C THR A 425 -18.33 -9.94 -14.83
N GLY A 426 -17.67 -11.11 -14.85
CA GLY A 426 -16.49 -11.36 -14.02
C GLY A 426 -16.13 -12.84 -13.89
N SER A 427 -15.28 -13.15 -12.93
CA SER A 427 -15.00 -14.51 -12.47
C SER A 427 -15.37 -14.68 -11.00
N LEU A 428 -15.67 -15.91 -10.62
CA LEU A 428 -15.79 -16.36 -9.24
C LEU A 428 -14.59 -17.24 -8.93
N GLU A 429 -13.95 -17.02 -7.79
CA GLU A 429 -12.79 -17.80 -7.36
C GLU A 429 -12.99 -18.24 -5.92
N ALA A 430 -12.56 -19.46 -5.60
CA ALA A 430 -12.48 -19.92 -4.22
C ALA A 430 -11.51 -21.11 -4.11
N ALA A 431 -10.98 -21.30 -2.90
CA ALA A 431 -10.26 -22.50 -2.52
C ALA A 431 -11.17 -23.41 -1.68
N VAL A 432 -11.22 -24.70 -1.98
CA VAL A 432 -11.93 -25.69 -1.16
C VAL A 432 -10.93 -26.70 -0.60
N ASP A 433 -10.83 -26.82 0.73
CA ASP A 433 -9.91 -27.77 1.38
C ASP A 433 -10.28 -29.20 0.97
N ALA A 434 -9.34 -29.88 0.34
CA ALA A 434 -9.51 -31.21 -0.22
C ALA A 434 -9.55 -32.30 0.88
N THR A 435 -9.37 -31.95 2.15
CA THR A 435 -9.38 -32.85 3.32
C THR A 435 -10.75 -32.91 3.99
N ASP A 436 -11.44 -31.78 4.12
CA ASP A 436 -12.70 -31.67 4.87
C ASP A 436 -13.83 -30.92 4.12
N GLY A 437 -13.50 -30.26 3.01
CA GLY A 437 -14.46 -29.60 2.13
C GLY A 437 -14.84 -28.19 2.58
N SER A 438 -14.12 -27.57 3.52
CA SER A 438 -14.34 -26.17 3.87
C SER A 438 -13.94 -25.25 2.72
N ILE A 439 -14.67 -24.15 2.55
CA ILE A 439 -14.38 -23.14 1.53
C ILE A 439 -13.63 -21.96 2.16
N HIS A 440 -12.70 -21.41 1.39
CA HIS A 440 -11.85 -20.30 1.76
C HIS A 440 -11.72 -19.32 0.60
N ASP A 441 -11.48 -18.06 0.97
CA ASP A 441 -11.25 -16.95 0.06
C ASP A 441 -12.27 -16.85 -1.11
N PRO A 442 -13.59 -16.98 -0.86
CA PRO A 442 -14.58 -16.80 -1.91
C PRO A 442 -14.57 -15.35 -2.39
N ALA A 443 -14.27 -15.16 -3.68
CA ALA A 443 -14.18 -13.84 -4.30
C ALA A 443 -15.00 -13.78 -5.58
N GLU A 444 -15.67 -12.64 -5.78
CA GLU A 444 -16.24 -12.24 -7.08
C GLU A 444 -15.32 -11.15 -7.66
N ILE A 445 -14.64 -11.47 -8.75
CA ILE A 445 -13.74 -10.56 -9.45
C ILE A 445 -14.50 -9.99 -10.65
N PRO A 446 -14.94 -8.72 -10.60
CA PRO A 446 -15.62 -8.10 -11.73
C PRO A 446 -14.65 -7.98 -12.91
N LEU A 447 -15.16 -8.10 -14.14
CA LEU A 447 -14.38 -7.75 -15.32
C LEU A 447 -13.89 -6.31 -15.16
N PRO A 448 -12.61 -6.03 -15.47
CA PRO A 448 -12.15 -4.65 -15.52
C PRO A 448 -13.07 -3.91 -16.47
N ARG A 449 -13.80 -2.89 -15.96
CA ARG A 449 -14.46 -1.95 -16.86
C ARG A 449 -13.34 -1.42 -17.72
N ASN A 450 -13.39 -1.69 -19.03
CA ASN A 450 -12.60 -0.92 -19.97
C ASN A 450 -12.84 0.53 -19.57
N SER A 451 -11.80 1.17 -19.03
CA SER A 451 -11.81 2.60 -18.81
C SER A 451 -12.12 3.18 -20.18
N GLU A 452 -13.36 3.61 -20.38
CA GLU A 452 -13.68 4.57 -21.42
C GLU A 452 -12.78 5.77 -21.11
N VAL A 453 -11.60 5.77 -21.73
CA VAL A 453 -10.72 6.91 -21.80
C VAL A 453 -11.53 7.97 -22.56
N PRO A 454 -11.85 9.13 -21.96
CA PRO A 454 -12.47 10.23 -22.69
C PRO A 454 -11.57 10.74 -23.80
#